data_AF-A0A7M1KTI4-F1
#
_entry.id   AF-A0A7M1KTI4-F1
#
_cell.length_a   1.000
_cell.length_b   1.000
_cell.length_c   1.000
_cell.angle_alpha   90.00
_cell.angle_beta   90.00
_cell.angle_gamma   90.00
#
_symmetry.space_group_name_H-M   'P 1'
#
loop_
_entity.id
_entity.type
_entity.pdbx_description
1 polymer ?
#
loop_
_entity_poly.entity_id
_entity_poly.type
_entity_poly.pdbx_seq_one_letter_code
_entity_poly.pdbx_strand_id
1 'polypeptide(L)' 'MKLIINFWQQAFNFKQKISWREALSRILANLILIIILYFIALIAPPSWEEPIAYFVQIYTIISIVPTITAIISAIK' A
#
# COMPACT_ATOMS: atom_id res chain seq x y z
N MET A 1 9.28 -0.47 9.35
CA MET A 1 8.32 -1.52 9.77
C MET A 1 7.07 -0.98 10.48
N LYS A 2 7.17 -0.27 11.63
CA LYS A 2 5.99 0.29 12.33
C LYS A 2 5.05 1.12 11.46
N LEU A 3 5.60 1.93 10.54
CA LEU A 3 4.81 2.74 9.60
C LEU A 3 3.90 1.91 8.67
N ILE A 4 4.40 0.77 8.17
CA ILE A 4 3.66 -0.11 7.26
C ILE A 4 2.56 -0.86 8.02
N ILE A 5 2.88 -1.35 9.22
CA ILE A 5 1.89 -2.04 10.08
C ILE A 5 0.77 -1.08 10.47
N ASN A 6 1.12 0.14 10.89
CA ASN A 6 0.13 1.16 11.24
C ASN A 6 -0.73 1.55 10.03
N PHE A 7 -0.12 1.64 8.84
CA PHE A 7 -0.84 1.90 7.59
C PHE A 7 -1.89 0.81 7.32
N TRP A 8 -1.50 -0.47 7.38
CA TRP A 8 -2.42 -1.59 7.18
C TRP A 8 -3.47 -1.70 8.30
N GLN A 9 -3.13 -1.42 9.56
CA GLN A 9 -4.11 -1.39 10.64
C GLN A 9 -5.16 -0.29 10.44
N GLN A 10 -4.72 0.89 10.02
CA GLN A 10 -5.63 2.01 9.73
C GLN A 10 -6.41 1.81 8.43
N ALA A 11 -5.85 1.07 7.46
CA ALA A 11 -6.52 0.66 6.23
C ALA A 11 -7.78 -0.16 6.47
N PHE A 12 -7.90 -0.83 7.62
CA PHE A 12 -9.10 -1.57 8.01
C PHE A 12 -9.93 -0.85 9.09
N ASN A 13 -9.53 0.36 9.49
CA ASN A 13 -10.24 1.17 10.47
C ASN A 13 -11.14 2.23 9.80
N PHE A 14 -12.23 1.76 9.18
CA PHE A 14 -13.21 2.58 8.45
C PHE A 14 -14.07 3.52 9.32
N LYS A 15 -13.94 3.43 10.65
CA LYS A 15 -14.78 4.20 11.58
C LYS A 15 -14.24 5.59 11.86
N GLN A 16 -12.97 5.86 11.55
CA GLN A 16 -12.30 7.10 11.90
C GLN A 16 -12.34 8.08 10.71
N LYS A 17 -12.94 9.26 10.93
CA LYS A 17 -12.84 10.38 9.99
C LYS A 17 -11.40 10.90 9.99
N ILE A 18 -10.83 11.09 8.80
CA ILE A 18 -9.48 11.61 8.63
C ILE A 18 -9.50 12.84 7.73
N SER A 19 -8.47 13.68 7.81
CA SER A 19 -8.35 14.81 6.90
C SER A 19 -7.95 14.36 5.50
N TRP A 20 -8.29 15.13 4.46
CA TRP A 20 -7.81 14.89 3.09
C TRP A 20 -6.28 14.84 2.98
N ARG A 21 -5.58 15.64 3.80
CA ARG A 21 -4.12 15.62 3.88
C ARG A 21 -3.61 14.28 4.41
N GLU A 22 -4.27 13.71 5.41
CA GLU A 22 -3.90 12.42 5.98
C GLU A 22 -4.29 11.25 5.06
N ALA A 23 -5.41 11.35 4.34
CA ALA A 23 -5.76 10.39 3.31
C ALA A 23 -4.72 10.38 2.18
N LEU A 24 -4.30 11.57 1.72
CA LEU A 24 -3.27 11.70 0.70
C LEU A 24 -1.93 11.13 1.16
N SER A 25 -1.51 11.38 2.41
CA SER A 25 -0.26 10.83 2.93
C SER A 25 -0.29 9.31 3.01
N ARG A 26 -1.43 8.71 3.37
CA ARG A 26 -1.65 7.25 3.37
C ARG A 26 -1.57 6.68 1.96
N ILE A 27 -2.27 7.27 0.99
CA ILE A 27 -2.24 6.83 -0.41
C ILE A 27 -0.82 6.91 -0.99
N LEU A 28 -0.10 8.02 -0.72
CA LEU A 28 1.28 8.18 -1.14
C LEU A 28 2.21 7.15 -0.50
N ALA A 29 2.07 6.87 0.80
CA ALA A 29 2.86 5.84 1.46
C ALA A 29 2.64 4.45 0.83
N ASN A 30 1.41 4.13 0.45
CA ASN A 30 1.08 2.89 -0.26
C ASN A 30 1.75 2.82 -1.64
N LEU A 31 1.64 3.91 -2.41
CA LEU A 31 2.22 4.02 -3.74
C LEU A 31 3.75 3.89 -3.70
N ILE A 32 4.40 4.55 -2.73
CA ILE A 32 5.84 4.45 -2.52
C ILE A 32 6.25 3.00 -2.26
N LEU A 33 5.48 2.25 -1.47
CA LEU A 33 5.80 0.85 -1.22
C LEU A 33 5.69 0.00 -2.49
N ILE A 34 4.64 0.21 -3.29
CA ILE A 34 4.49 -0.48 -4.59
C ILE A 34 5.70 -0.17 -5.48
N ILE A 35 6.11 1.09 -5.59
CA ILE A 35 7.28 1.51 -6.37
C ILE A 35 8.56 0.80 -5.87
N ILE A 36 8.78 0.76 -4.55
CA ILE A 36 9.94 0.05 -3.96
C ILE A 36 9.92 -1.44 -4.34
N LEU A 37 8.76 -2.09 -4.30
CA LEU A 37 8.63 -3.50 -4.67
C LEU A 37 8.96 -3.73 -6.15
N TYR A 38 8.56 -2.83 -7.05
CA TYR A 38 8.96 -2.89 -8.46
C TYR A 38 10.47 -2.73 -8.66
N PHE A 39 11.13 -1.83 -7.91
CA PHE A 39 12.58 -1.71 -7.96
C PHE A 39 13.28 -2.98 -7.46
N ILE A 40 12.76 -3.62 -6.41
CA ILE A 40 13.27 -4.90 -5.92
C ILE A 40 13.13 -5.99 -7.00
N ALA A 41 11.99 -6.03 -7.70
CA ALA A 41 11.78 -6.96 -8.81
C ALA A 41 12.77 -6.75 -9.96
N LEU A 42 13.11 -5.50 -10.26
CA LEU A 42 14.04 -5.15 -11.35
C LEU A 42 15.47 -5.62 -11.09
N ILE A 43 15.92 -5.62 -9.83
CA ILE A 43 17.29 -6.00 -9.45
C ILE A 43 17.38 -7.45 -8.95
N ALA A 44 16.26 -8.19 -8.96
CA ALA A 44 16.21 -9.55 -8.48
C ALA A 44 17.04 -10.48 -9.37
N PRO A 45 17.73 -11.48 -8.78
CA PRO A 45 18.38 -12.52 -9.57
C PRO A 45 17.34 -13.36 -10.34
N PRO A 46 17.70 -13.97 -11.48
CA PRO A 46 16.74 -14.68 -12.35
C PRO A 46 15.90 -15.76 -11.66
N SER A 47 16.46 -16.44 -10.66
CA SER A 47 15.75 -17.46 -9.87
C SER A 47 14.62 -16.92 -8.99
N TRP A 48 14.54 -15.60 -8.81
CA TRP A 48 13.55 -14.91 -7.97
C TRP A 48 12.58 -14.04 -8.77
N GLU A 49 12.73 -13.93 -10.10
CA GLU A 49 11.88 -13.10 -10.95
C GLU A 49 10.40 -13.45 -10.79
N GLU A 50 10.03 -14.72 -10.97
CA GLU A 50 8.62 -15.14 -10.86
C GLU A 50 8.03 -14.98 -9.46
N PRO A 51 8.68 -15.44 -8.37
CA PRO A 51 8.18 -15.22 -7.01
C PRO A 51 7.97 -13.74 -6.67
N ILE A 52 8.91 -12.88 -7.05
CA ILE A 52 8.82 -11.44 -6.74
C ILE A 52 7.75 -10.78 -7.61
N ALA A 53 7.66 -11.11 -8.91
CA ALA A 53 6.61 -10.60 -9.78
C ALA A 53 5.21 -10.97 -9.25
N TYR A 54 5.02 -12.23 -8.84
CA TYR A 54 3.77 -12.69 -8.23
C TYR A 54 3.46 -11.95 -6.93
N PHE A 55 4.47 -11.76 -6.07
CA PHE A 55 4.32 -11.00 -4.83
C PHE A 55 3.93 -9.54 -5.08
N VAL A 56 4.60 -8.86 -6.01
CA VAL A 56 4.30 -7.46 -6.40
C VAL A 56 2.87 -7.36 -6.92
N GLN A 57 2.44 -8.32 -7.74
CA GLN A 57 1.10 -8.36 -8.29
C GLN A 57 0.03 -8.51 -7.20
N ILE A 58 0.20 -9.50 -6.30
CA ILE A 58 -0.71 -9.69 -5.16
C ILE A 58 -0.75 -8.44 -4.29
N TYR A 59 0.42 -7.92 -3.93
CA TYR A 59 0.51 -6.76 -3.06
C TYR A 59 -0.21 -5.56 -3.67
N THR A 60 -0.05 -5.32 -4.97
CA THR A 60 -0.73 -4.25 -5.70
C THR A 60 -2.25 -4.39 -5.67
N ILE A 61 -2.78 -5.62 -5.84
CA ILE A 61 -4.22 -5.89 -5.76
C ILE A 61 -4.75 -5.61 -4.35
N ILE A 62 -4.11 -6.16 -3.31
CA ILE A 62 -4.55 -5.97 -1.92
C ILE A 62 -4.46 -4.48 -1.52
N SER A 63 -3.49 -3.75 -2.06
CA SER A 63 -3.26 -2.32 -1.81
C SER A 63 -4.41 -1.40 -2.29
N ILE A 64 -5.36 -1.92 -3.07
CA ILE A 64 -6.58 -1.18 -3.42
C ILE A 64 -7.43 -0.92 -2.16
N VAL A 65 -7.50 -1.88 -1.23
CA VAL A 65 -8.31 -1.78 0.00
C VAL A 65 -7.89 -0.57 0.87
N PRO A 66 -6.62 -0.40 1.27
CA PRO A 66 -6.20 0.79 2.00
C PRO A 66 -6.50 2.11 1.27
N THR A 67 -6.34 2.11 -0.06
CA THR A 67 -6.55 3.30 -0.89
C THR A 67 -8.01 3.73 -0.86
N ILE A 68 -8.94 2.80 -1.12
CA ILE A 68 -10.38 3.05 -1.03
C ILE A 68 -10.76 3.46 0.39
N THR A 69 -10.21 2.80 1.40
CA THR A 69 -10.51 3.10 2.81
C THR A 69 -10.08 4.51 3.21
N ALA A 70 -8.91 4.94 2.76
CA ALA A 70 -8.42 6.30 3.00
C ALA A 70 -9.35 7.35 2.35
N ILE A 71 -9.85 7.09 1.13
CA ILE A 71 -10.79 7.97 0.44
C ILE A 71 -12.13 8.04 1.19
N ILE A 72 -12.72 6.89 1.52
CA ILE A 72 -14.00 6.84 2.26
C ILE A 72 -13.88 7.57 3.60
N SER A 73 -12.78 7.36 4.32
CA SER A 73 -12.54 7.98 5.62
C SER A 73 -12.31 9.49 5.54
N ALA A 74 -11.93 10.03 4.38
CA ALA A 74 -11.77 11.46 4.15
C ALA A 74 -13.08 12.16 3.76
N ILE A 75 -13.98 11.43 3.08
CA ILE A 75 -15.28 11.94 2.62
C ILE A 75 -16.29 11.98 3.78
N LYS A 76 -16.34 10.90 4.57
CA LYS A 76 -17.26 10.74 5.70
C LYS A 76 -16.98 11.79 6.78
#